data_AF-A0A955ISV3-F1
#
_entry.id   AF-A0A955ISV3-F1
#
_cell.length_a   1.000
_cell.length_b   1.000
_cell.length_c   1.000
_cell.angle_alpha   90.00
_cell.angle_beta   90.00
_cell.angle_gamma   90.00
#
_symmetry.space_group_name_H-M   'P 1'
#
loop_
_entity.id
_entity.type
_entity.pdbx_description
1 polymer ?
#
loop_
_entity_poly.entity_id
_entity_poly.type
_entity_poly.pdbx_seq_one_letter_code
_entity_poly.pdbx_strand_id
1 'polypeptide(L)'
;MMIPSIDLMGGHAVQLVGGRDLEIDAGDPRPIARRFGRLGEVAVIDLDAALGKGSNREVIRDLLALAPCRVGGGIRGERAAIEWLDAGARRVIIGTAATPDLLRRLPRDRVIVALDARDGRVVDQGWTHDTGDTVESRIEALAPFAGGFLLTMVEREGRMTGLDMERVSALVKAAGDVPVTVAGGVRSSEDIALADRAGADVQVGMALYRGVFDLAEGFCAPLRSDRADGLWPTIVCTEHGQVLGLVYSSLESVRAALESGKGVYYSRSRRSLWEKGATSGDTQDVVRFDVDCDRDALRVVVRQAGRGFCHTGTKTCFGDLSGIEALEATVRGRLEDAPEGSYTARLLRDPELLRAKLHEEV
;
A
#
# COMPACT_ATOMS: atom_id res chain seq x y z
N MET A 1 -6.43 9.13 -1.54
CA MET A 1 -5.78 8.34 -0.45
C MET A 1 -4.31 8.69 -0.29
N MET A 2 -3.75 8.41 0.88
CA MET A 2 -2.30 8.48 1.10
C MET A 2 -1.59 7.26 0.52
N ILE A 3 -0.44 7.48 -0.12
CA ILE A 3 0.53 6.44 -0.47
C ILE A 3 1.87 6.76 0.20
N PRO A 4 2.26 6.05 1.26
CA PRO A 4 3.54 6.31 1.92
C PRO A 4 4.72 5.95 0.99
N SER A 5 5.80 6.72 1.05
CA SER A 5 6.99 6.51 0.22
C SER A 5 8.26 6.19 1.02
N ILE A 6 9.13 5.41 0.38
CA ILE A 6 10.47 5.06 0.82
C ILE A 6 11.41 5.38 -0.34
N ASP A 7 12.25 6.39 -0.16
CA ASP A 7 13.32 6.69 -1.11
C ASP A 7 14.59 5.97 -0.64
N LEU A 8 15.31 5.33 -1.57
CA LEU A 8 16.46 4.49 -1.26
C LEU A 8 17.76 5.12 -1.78
N MET A 9 18.74 5.25 -0.89
CA MET A 9 20.11 5.68 -1.21
C MET A 9 21.11 4.90 -0.36
N GLY A 10 22.10 4.26 -0.99
CA GLY A 10 23.10 3.45 -0.29
C GLY A 10 22.51 2.27 0.49
N GLY A 11 21.36 1.74 0.08
CA GLY A 11 20.63 0.67 0.76
C GLY A 11 19.76 1.12 1.93
N HIS A 12 19.76 2.42 2.26
CA HIS A 12 19.03 2.99 3.38
C HIS A 12 17.75 3.69 2.91
N ALA A 13 16.74 3.75 3.77
CA ALA A 13 15.60 4.65 3.62
C ALA A 13 16.04 6.08 3.94
N VAL A 14 15.90 6.99 3.00
CA VAL A 14 16.31 8.39 3.15
C VAL A 14 15.20 9.35 2.80
N GLN A 15 15.36 10.62 3.18
CA GLN A 15 14.56 11.73 2.66
C GLN A 15 15.47 12.87 2.22
N LEU A 16 15.19 13.43 1.05
CA LEU A 16 15.92 14.56 0.47
C LEU A 16 15.07 15.83 0.53
N VAL A 17 15.71 16.98 0.73
CA VAL A 17 15.10 18.29 0.45
C VAL A 17 15.53 18.73 -0.95
N GLY A 18 14.56 19.18 -1.75
CA GLY A 18 14.82 19.60 -3.13
C GLY A 18 15.51 18.53 -3.99
N GLY A 19 15.25 17.25 -3.70
CA GLY A 19 15.75 16.10 -4.48
C GLY A 19 17.27 15.90 -4.46
N ARG A 20 18.01 16.59 -3.60
CA ARG A 20 19.49 16.57 -3.61
C ARG A 20 20.10 16.49 -2.21
N ASP A 21 19.60 17.29 -1.28
CA ASP A 21 20.22 17.44 0.04
C ASP A 21 19.64 16.41 1.00
N LEU A 22 20.50 15.52 1.53
CA LEU A 22 20.10 14.51 2.50
C LEU A 22 19.69 15.18 3.81
N GLU A 23 18.44 14.94 4.22
CA GLU A 23 17.85 15.51 5.44
C GLU A 23 17.66 14.45 6.52
N ILE A 24 17.19 13.26 6.13
CA ILE A 24 16.91 12.15 7.05
C ILE A 24 17.51 10.88 6.47
N ASP A 25 18.26 10.15 7.30
CA ASP A 25 18.58 8.74 7.10
C ASP A 25 17.80 7.94 8.16
N ALA A 26 16.85 7.14 7.70
CA ALA A 26 15.99 6.30 8.53
C ALA A 26 16.49 4.84 8.64
N GLY A 27 17.68 4.54 8.09
CA GLY A 27 18.32 3.24 8.19
C GLY A 27 17.65 2.15 7.35
N ASP A 28 17.51 0.95 7.92
CA ASP A 28 16.96 -0.21 7.21
C ASP A 28 15.51 0.04 6.76
N PRO A 29 15.19 -0.04 5.45
CA PRO A 29 13.83 0.16 4.95
C PRO A 29 12.86 -0.97 5.29
N ARG A 30 13.32 -2.16 5.69
CA ARG A 30 12.45 -3.35 5.84
C ARG A 30 11.40 -3.19 6.95
N PRO A 31 11.70 -2.70 8.16
CA PRO A 31 10.68 -2.42 9.17
C PRO A 31 9.68 -1.34 8.74
N ILE A 32 10.16 -0.34 8.00
CA ILE A 32 9.34 0.76 7.47
C ILE A 32 8.34 0.22 6.45
N ALA A 33 8.81 -0.59 5.49
CA ALA A 33 7.95 -1.22 4.49
C ALA A 33 6.88 -2.12 5.12
N ARG A 34 7.22 -2.92 6.15
CA ARG A 34 6.22 -3.73 6.88
C ARG A 34 5.16 -2.87 7.54
N ARG A 35 5.55 -1.73 8.12
CA ARG A 35 4.61 -0.80 8.77
C ARG A 35 3.71 -0.12 7.74
N PHE A 36 4.28 0.41 6.67
CA PHE A 36 3.55 1.11 5.60
C PHE A 36 2.65 0.17 4.79
N GLY A 37 3.12 -1.05 4.51
CA GLY A 37 2.40 -2.06 3.73
C GLY A 37 1.08 -2.53 4.36
N ARG A 38 0.87 -2.28 5.67
CA ARG A 38 -0.42 -2.51 6.33
C ARG A 38 -1.53 -1.60 5.82
N LEU A 39 -1.23 -0.55 5.07
CA LEU A 39 -2.23 0.41 4.58
C LEU A 39 -2.41 0.39 3.06
N GLY A 40 -1.86 -0.62 2.38
CA GLY A 40 -1.88 -0.72 0.94
C GLY A 40 -0.50 -0.53 0.33
N GLU A 41 -0.46 0.02 -0.89
CA GLU A 41 0.77 0.14 -1.66
C GLU A 41 1.79 1.08 -1.00
N VAL A 42 3.07 0.72 -1.10
CA VAL A 42 4.20 1.58 -0.72
C VAL A 42 4.92 2.03 -1.98
N ALA A 43 5.19 3.33 -2.13
CA ALA A 43 6.04 3.83 -3.20
C ALA A 43 7.51 3.64 -2.83
N VAL A 44 8.27 2.90 -3.63
CA VAL A 44 9.70 2.66 -3.41
C VAL A 44 10.49 3.27 -4.56
N ILE A 45 11.34 4.25 -4.27
CA ILE A 45 12.10 5.00 -5.29
C ILE A 45 13.60 4.71 -5.13
N ASP A 46 14.21 4.08 -6.14
CA ASP A 46 15.67 3.87 -6.20
C ASP A 46 16.37 5.15 -6.65
N LEU A 47 16.80 5.98 -5.68
CA LEU A 47 17.50 7.23 -5.99
C LEU A 47 18.87 6.97 -6.60
N ASP A 48 19.57 5.92 -6.19
CA ASP A 48 20.88 5.57 -6.76
C ASP A 48 20.77 5.23 -8.24
N ALA A 49 19.76 4.44 -8.63
CA ALA A 49 19.51 4.11 -10.03
C ALA A 49 18.98 5.31 -10.84
N ALA A 50 18.14 6.15 -10.22
CA ALA A 50 17.64 7.38 -10.83
C ALA A 50 18.80 8.34 -11.17
N LEU A 51 19.71 8.55 -10.21
CA LEU A 51 20.88 9.41 -10.33
C LEU A 51 22.05 8.76 -11.09
N GLY A 52 21.94 7.47 -11.45
CA GLY A 52 23.00 6.74 -12.17
C GLY A 52 24.26 6.48 -11.34
N LYS A 53 24.14 6.47 -10.01
CA LYS A 53 25.26 6.29 -9.06
C LYS A 53 25.36 4.87 -8.50
N GLY A 54 24.37 4.03 -8.73
CA GLY A 54 24.33 2.68 -8.20
C GLY A 54 22.96 2.03 -8.42
N SER A 55 22.64 1.06 -7.58
CA SER A 55 21.33 0.41 -7.59
C SER A 55 21.04 -0.27 -6.25
N ASN A 56 19.79 -0.20 -5.82
CA ASN A 56 19.28 -0.80 -4.59
C ASN A 56 18.52 -2.11 -4.86
N ARG A 57 18.88 -2.85 -5.90
CA ARG A 57 18.07 -3.96 -6.42
C ARG A 57 17.71 -5.04 -5.40
N GLU A 58 18.70 -5.52 -4.65
CA GLU A 58 18.46 -6.57 -3.65
C GLU A 58 17.57 -6.06 -2.51
N VAL A 59 17.78 -4.82 -2.07
CA VAL A 59 16.93 -4.19 -1.05
C VAL A 59 15.49 -4.11 -1.54
N ILE A 60 15.25 -3.66 -2.78
CA ILE A 60 13.89 -3.57 -3.33
C ILE A 60 13.24 -4.96 -3.41
N ARG A 61 13.97 -6.01 -3.80
CA ARG A 61 13.41 -7.39 -3.78
C ARG A 61 13.00 -7.83 -2.39
N ASP A 62 13.78 -7.50 -1.36
CA ASP A 62 13.38 -7.74 0.01
C ASP A 62 12.09 -6.98 0.37
N LEU A 63 11.96 -5.72 -0.03
CA LEU A 63 10.76 -4.92 0.24
C LEU A 63 9.51 -5.49 -0.46
N LEU A 64 9.66 -5.98 -1.70
CA LEU A 64 8.58 -6.60 -2.47
C LEU A 64 8.01 -7.86 -1.80
N ALA A 65 8.82 -8.58 -1.03
CA ALA A 65 8.36 -9.73 -0.25
C ALA A 65 7.59 -9.32 1.02
N LEU A 66 7.74 -8.06 1.47
CA LEU A 66 7.19 -7.56 2.74
C LEU A 66 5.92 -6.76 2.58
N ALA A 67 5.76 -6.07 1.45
CA ALA A 67 4.65 -5.17 1.19
C ALA A 67 4.32 -5.11 -0.30
N PRO A 68 3.06 -4.80 -0.66
CA PRO A 68 2.75 -4.43 -2.03
C PRO A 68 3.46 -3.11 -2.35
N CYS A 69 4.38 -3.10 -3.32
CA CYS A 69 5.09 -1.88 -3.70
C CYS A 69 4.87 -1.50 -5.16
N ARG A 70 4.90 -0.20 -5.41
CA ARG A 70 5.14 0.38 -6.72
C ARG A 70 6.58 0.90 -6.76
N VAL A 71 7.33 0.53 -7.80
CA VAL A 71 8.78 0.74 -7.85
C VAL A 71 9.12 1.78 -8.91
N GLY A 72 9.86 2.81 -8.53
CA GLY A 72 10.41 3.84 -9.40
C GLY A 72 11.92 3.99 -9.25
N GLY A 73 12.51 4.82 -10.11
CA GLY A 73 13.94 5.11 -10.10
C GLY A 73 14.73 4.28 -11.10
N GLY A 74 15.33 4.95 -12.09
CA GLY A 74 16.24 4.33 -13.06
C GLY A 74 15.62 3.38 -14.09
N ILE A 75 14.28 3.26 -14.17
CA ILE A 75 13.59 2.42 -15.17
C ILE A 75 13.59 3.14 -16.53
N ARG A 76 14.52 2.77 -17.41
CA ARG A 76 14.76 3.44 -18.70
C ARG A 76 14.31 2.64 -19.93
N GLY A 77 13.67 1.48 -19.74
CA GLY A 77 13.25 0.64 -20.86
C GLY A 77 12.44 -0.59 -20.43
N GLU A 78 11.90 -1.27 -21.44
CA GLU A 78 10.93 -2.37 -21.30
C GLU A 78 11.49 -3.51 -20.44
N ARG A 79 12.71 -3.97 -20.73
CA ARG A 79 13.34 -5.05 -19.98
C ARG A 79 13.41 -4.77 -18.47
N ALA A 80 13.83 -3.56 -18.08
CA ALA A 80 13.92 -3.19 -16.67
C ALA A 80 12.54 -3.09 -16.00
N ALA A 81 11.53 -2.63 -16.74
CA ALA A 81 10.15 -2.59 -16.24
C ALA A 81 9.59 -4.00 -16.01
N ILE A 82 9.75 -4.90 -16.98
CA ILE A 82 9.31 -6.30 -16.89
C ILE A 82 10.02 -7.02 -15.74
N GLU A 83 11.34 -6.84 -15.59
CA GLU A 83 12.09 -7.43 -14.47
C GLU A 83 11.52 -7.05 -13.10
N TRP A 84 11.05 -5.81 -12.91
CA TRP A 84 10.43 -5.39 -11.66
C TRP A 84 9.03 -5.96 -11.47
N LEU A 85 8.24 -6.03 -12.53
CA LEU A 85 6.90 -6.63 -12.49
C LEU A 85 6.99 -8.12 -12.17
N ASP A 86 7.94 -8.85 -12.79
CA ASP A 86 8.22 -10.27 -12.53
C ASP A 86 8.74 -10.50 -11.11
N ALA A 87 9.50 -9.55 -10.56
CA ALA A 87 9.95 -9.59 -9.17
C ALA A 87 8.83 -9.35 -8.14
N GLY A 88 7.62 -8.99 -8.59
CA GLY A 88 6.45 -8.82 -7.73
C GLY A 88 5.99 -7.37 -7.53
N ALA A 89 6.62 -6.38 -8.17
CA ALA A 89 6.17 -4.99 -8.09
C ALA A 89 4.74 -4.86 -8.61
N ARG A 90 3.83 -4.29 -7.81
CA ARG A 90 2.44 -4.03 -8.20
C ARG A 90 2.37 -3.07 -9.38
N ARG A 91 3.23 -2.06 -9.42
CA ARG A 91 3.35 -1.14 -10.55
C ARG A 91 4.78 -0.69 -10.72
N VAL A 92 5.14 -0.24 -11.91
CA VAL A 92 6.40 0.44 -12.19
C VAL A 92 6.14 1.92 -12.46
N ILE A 93 7.01 2.77 -11.92
CA ILE A 93 6.98 4.22 -12.10
C ILE A 93 8.06 4.60 -13.11
N ILE A 94 7.65 5.12 -14.26
CA ILE A 94 8.53 5.52 -15.35
C ILE A 94 8.46 7.03 -15.50
N GLY A 95 9.59 7.70 -15.25
CA GLY A 95 9.72 9.15 -15.42
C GLY A 95 10.11 9.52 -16.84
N THR A 96 11.29 10.12 -17.01
CA THR A 96 11.80 10.69 -18.26
C THR A 96 11.80 9.75 -19.47
N ALA A 97 11.86 8.43 -19.26
CA ALA A 97 11.79 7.44 -20.34
C ALA A 97 10.37 7.16 -20.86
N ALA A 98 9.33 7.74 -20.26
CA ALA A 98 7.94 7.51 -20.62
C ALA A 98 7.61 8.14 -21.99
N THR A 99 7.62 7.29 -23.01
CA THR A 99 7.18 7.59 -24.38
C THR A 99 6.07 6.63 -24.79
N PRO A 100 5.16 7.02 -25.70
CA PRO A 100 4.12 6.12 -26.19
C PRO A 100 4.65 4.76 -26.68
N ASP A 101 5.80 4.77 -27.37
CA ASP A 101 6.40 3.54 -27.90
C ASP A 101 6.92 2.60 -26.82
N LEU A 102 7.44 3.13 -25.72
CA LEU A 102 7.80 2.29 -24.57
C LEU A 102 6.54 1.78 -23.85
N LEU A 103 5.59 2.66 -23.56
CA LEU A 103 4.42 2.34 -22.75
C LEU A 103 3.50 1.31 -23.42
N ARG A 104 3.36 1.34 -24.76
CA ARG A 104 2.59 0.32 -25.51
C ARG A 104 3.10 -1.11 -25.36
N ARG A 105 4.37 -1.27 -24.98
CA ARG A 105 5.01 -2.59 -24.79
C ARG A 105 4.86 -3.11 -23.36
N LEU A 106 4.19 -2.35 -22.49
CA LEU A 106 3.98 -2.68 -21.08
C LEU A 106 2.50 -2.82 -20.76
N PRO A 107 2.15 -3.62 -19.74
CA PRO A 107 0.76 -3.73 -19.29
C PRO A 107 0.29 -2.40 -18.69
N ARG A 108 -0.59 -1.68 -19.41
CA ARG A 108 -1.08 -0.34 -19.08
C ARG A 108 -1.40 -0.16 -17.59
N ASP A 109 -2.22 -1.04 -17.02
CA ASP A 109 -2.72 -0.92 -15.63
C ASP A 109 -1.63 -1.10 -14.57
N ARG A 110 -0.44 -1.52 -14.98
CA ARG A 110 0.75 -1.73 -14.13
C ARG A 110 1.80 -0.63 -14.30
N VAL A 111 1.55 0.39 -15.11
CA VAL A 111 2.49 1.49 -15.36
C VAL A 111 1.96 2.81 -14.81
N ILE A 112 2.81 3.47 -14.04
CA ILE A 112 2.61 4.85 -13.58
C ILE A 112 3.62 5.73 -14.33
N VAL A 113 3.15 6.81 -14.94
CA VAL A 113 4.02 7.82 -15.54
C VAL A 113 4.33 8.90 -14.52
N ALA A 114 5.61 9.10 -14.19
CA ALA A 114 6.05 10.19 -13.33
C ALA A 114 6.36 11.44 -14.16
N LEU A 115 5.75 12.56 -13.77
CA LEU A 115 5.96 13.88 -14.35
C LEU A 115 6.44 14.83 -13.26
N ASP A 116 7.67 15.30 -13.39
CA ASP A 116 8.19 16.36 -12.54
C ASP A 116 7.80 17.70 -13.17
N ALA A 117 7.19 18.57 -12.38
CA ALA A 117 6.65 19.83 -12.85
C ALA A 117 7.24 21.02 -12.09
N ARG A 118 7.57 22.08 -12.83
CA ARG A 118 7.89 23.42 -12.29
C ARG A 118 7.02 24.44 -12.98
N ASP A 119 6.27 25.22 -12.21
CA ASP A 119 5.41 26.29 -12.74
C ASP A 119 4.43 25.82 -13.85
N GLY A 120 3.98 24.56 -13.77
CA GLY A 120 3.05 23.95 -14.75
C GLY A 120 3.73 23.41 -16.02
N ARG A 121 5.07 23.47 -16.11
CA ARG A 121 5.85 22.89 -17.20
C ARG A 121 6.55 21.62 -16.76
N VAL A 122 6.64 20.66 -17.68
CA VAL A 122 7.34 19.40 -17.43
C VAL A 122 8.86 19.64 -17.51
N VAL A 123 9.56 19.24 -16.45
CA VAL A 123 11.01 19.33 -16.36
C VAL A 123 11.64 17.94 -16.29
N ASP A 124 12.86 17.82 -16.82
CA ASP A 124 13.64 16.58 -16.75
C ASP A 124 15.12 16.86 -16.38
N GLN A 125 15.98 15.86 -16.56
CA GLN A 125 17.43 15.92 -16.25
C GLN A 125 17.75 16.43 -14.84
N GLY A 126 16.97 15.99 -13.82
CA GLY A 126 17.15 16.48 -12.45
C GLY A 126 16.69 17.92 -12.25
N TRP A 127 15.60 18.29 -12.96
CA TRP A 127 14.85 19.54 -12.88
C TRP A 127 15.55 20.78 -13.42
N THR A 128 16.51 20.58 -14.33
CA THR A 128 17.31 21.65 -14.93
C THR A 128 16.88 21.99 -16.35
N HIS A 129 16.15 21.11 -17.02
CA HIS A 129 15.76 21.28 -18.42
C HIS A 129 14.23 21.29 -18.55
N ASP A 130 13.70 22.33 -19.19
CA ASP A 130 12.29 22.47 -19.55
C ASP A 130 12.05 21.73 -20.87
N THR A 131 11.11 20.80 -20.87
CA THR A 131 10.80 19.99 -22.05
C THR A 131 9.98 20.74 -23.10
N GLY A 132 9.43 21.91 -22.76
CA GLY A 132 8.53 22.70 -23.60
C GLY A 132 7.05 22.33 -23.44
N ASP A 133 6.76 21.13 -22.93
CA ASP A 133 5.41 20.61 -22.71
C ASP A 133 4.79 21.18 -21.42
N THR A 134 3.48 21.43 -21.45
CA THR A 134 2.72 21.60 -20.20
C THR A 134 2.40 20.25 -19.59
N VAL A 135 2.19 20.20 -18.28
CA VAL A 135 1.83 18.96 -17.59
C VAL A 135 0.54 18.35 -18.14
N GLU A 136 -0.48 19.17 -18.41
CA GLU A 136 -1.76 18.73 -18.96
C GLU A 136 -1.60 18.12 -20.34
N SER A 137 -0.84 18.78 -21.23
CA SER A 137 -0.59 18.27 -22.59
C SER A 137 0.13 16.90 -22.55
N ARG A 138 1.04 16.72 -21.59
CA ARG A 138 1.77 15.46 -21.42
C ARG A 138 0.90 14.37 -20.84
N ILE A 139 0.01 14.70 -19.90
CA ILE A 139 -1.01 13.78 -19.38
C ILE A 139 -1.92 13.32 -20.52
N GLU A 140 -2.50 14.24 -21.29
CA GLU A 140 -3.42 13.92 -22.39
C GLU A 140 -2.76 13.00 -23.43
N ALA A 141 -1.49 13.26 -23.77
CA ALA A 141 -0.75 12.44 -24.72
C ALA A 141 -0.44 11.01 -24.21
N LEU A 142 -0.28 10.82 -22.90
CA LEU A 142 0.16 9.55 -22.31
C LEU A 142 -0.96 8.75 -21.62
N ALA A 143 -2.11 9.37 -21.31
CA ALA A 143 -3.24 8.74 -20.63
C ALA A 143 -3.75 7.45 -21.30
N PRO A 144 -3.75 7.31 -22.64
CA PRO A 144 -4.11 6.05 -23.28
C PRO A 144 -3.18 4.87 -22.94
N PHE A 145 -1.94 5.14 -22.51
CA PHE A 145 -0.90 4.13 -22.30
C PHE A 145 -0.50 3.96 -20.83
N ALA A 146 -1.06 4.76 -19.91
CA ALA A 146 -0.73 4.73 -18.49
C ALA A 146 -1.93 4.25 -17.65
N GLY A 147 -1.63 3.49 -16.59
CA GLY A 147 -2.57 3.08 -15.55
C GLY A 147 -2.61 4.03 -14.36
N GLY A 148 -1.77 5.07 -14.36
CA GLY A 148 -1.76 6.14 -13.37
C GLY A 148 -0.70 7.19 -13.69
N PHE A 149 -0.82 8.36 -13.06
CA PHE A 149 0.18 9.42 -13.08
C PHE A 149 0.71 9.71 -11.68
N LEU A 150 2.01 9.98 -11.57
CA LEU A 150 2.64 10.54 -10.38
C LEU A 150 3.18 11.92 -10.72
N LEU A 151 2.66 12.96 -10.09
CA LEU A 151 3.06 14.33 -10.36
C LEU A 151 3.79 14.92 -9.16
N THR A 152 5.03 15.34 -9.39
CA THR A 152 5.87 15.94 -8.35
C THR A 152 6.00 17.43 -8.62
N MET A 153 5.53 18.25 -7.67
CA MET A 153 5.65 19.71 -7.74
C MET A 153 7.01 20.13 -7.16
N VAL A 154 8.03 20.24 -8.02
CA VAL A 154 9.44 20.31 -7.58
C VAL A 154 9.73 21.56 -6.75
N GLU A 155 9.04 22.67 -6.97
CA GLU A 155 9.21 23.90 -6.20
C GLU A 155 8.74 23.79 -4.74
N ARG A 156 7.95 22.76 -4.42
CA ARG A 156 7.40 22.49 -3.08
C ARG A 156 8.00 21.24 -2.42
N GLU A 157 8.83 20.50 -3.15
CA GLU A 157 9.34 19.20 -2.70
C GLU A 157 10.26 19.32 -1.48
N GLY A 158 9.93 18.59 -0.42
CA GLY A 158 10.62 18.66 0.88
C GLY A 158 10.39 19.95 1.68
N ARG A 159 9.60 20.91 1.18
CA ARG A 159 9.41 22.24 1.79
C ARG A 159 8.14 22.39 2.64
N MET A 160 7.22 21.42 2.59
CA MET A 160 5.99 21.37 3.41
C MET A 160 5.11 22.64 3.30
N THR A 161 4.96 23.20 2.10
CA THR A 161 4.23 24.46 1.86
C THR A 161 2.73 24.30 1.56
N GLY A 162 2.19 23.10 1.67
CA GLY A 162 0.83 22.72 1.24
C GLY A 162 0.71 22.40 -0.25
N LEU A 163 -0.35 21.66 -0.60
CA LEU A 163 -0.73 21.34 -1.97
C LEU A 163 -1.41 22.52 -2.67
N ASP A 164 -1.16 22.67 -3.97
CA ASP A 164 -1.87 23.61 -4.84
C ASP A 164 -3.15 22.94 -5.37
N MET A 165 -4.28 23.18 -4.70
CA MET A 165 -5.54 22.48 -4.97
C MET A 165 -6.18 22.84 -6.32
N GLU A 166 -5.95 24.05 -6.82
CA GLU A 166 -6.41 24.45 -8.15
C GLU A 166 -5.68 23.63 -9.20
N ARG A 167 -4.37 23.47 -9.05
CA ARG A 167 -3.57 22.63 -9.93
C ARG A 167 -3.92 21.16 -9.79
N VAL A 168 -4.08 20.62 -8.58
CA VAL A 168 -4.54 19.22 -8.37
C VAL A 168 -5.84 18.96 -9.15
N SER A 169 -6.81 19.87 -9.06
CA SER A 169 -8.10 19.73 -9.75
C SER A 169 -7.94 19.77 -11.28
N ALA A 170 -7.07 20.63 -11.79
CA ALA A 170 -6.77 20.70 -13.22
C ALA A 170 -6.12 19.39 -13.73
N LEU A 171 -5.21 18.81 -12.96
CA LEU A 171 -4.52 17.55 -13.29
C LEU A 171 -5.47 16.36 -13.30
N VAL A 172 -6.34 16.24 -12.30
CA VAL A 172 -7.38 15.20 -12.26
C VAL A 172 -8.29 15.32 -13.48
N LYS A 173 -8.71 16.54 -13.83
CA LYS A 173 -9.52 16.78 -15.03
C LYS A 173 -8.79 16.37 -16.31
N ALA A 174 -7.51 16.71 -16.46
CA ALA A 174 -6.72 16.35 -17.64
C ALA A 174 -6.50 14.84 -17.76
N ALA A 175 -6.37 14.13 -16.64
CA ALA A 175 -6.15 12.69 -16.61
C ALA A 175 -7.41 11.86 -16.91
N GLY A 176 -8.60 12.46 -16.80
CA GLY A 176 -9.87 11.77 -17.00
C GLY A 176 -10.04 10.63 -16.00
N ASP A 177 -10.25 9.41 -16.49
CA ASP A 177 -10.42 8.21 -15.65
C ASP A 177 -9.09 7.61 -15.16
N VAL A 178 -7.94 8.16 -15.57
CA VAL A 178 -6.63 7.66 -15.16
C VAL A 178 -6.30 8.19 -13.76
N PRO A 179 -6.02 7.32 -12.76
CA PRO A 179 -5.72 7.76 -11.40
C PRO A 179 -4.52 8.72 -11.34
N VAL A 180 -4.67 9.80 -10.56
CA VAL A 180 -3.63 10.78 -10.31
C VAL A 180 -3.12 10.66 -8.88
N THR A 181 -1.80 10.53 -8.72
CA THR A 181 -1.12 10.72 -7.45
C THR A 181 -0.31 12.01 -7.52
N VAL A 182 -0.42 12.88 -6.52
CA VAL A 182 0.43 14.07 -6.38
C VAL A 182 1.46 13.89 -5.27
N ALA A 183 2.62 14.53 -5.43
CA ALA A 183 3.73 14.49 -4.50
C ALA A 183 4.37 15.88 -4.33
N GLY A 184 5.00 16.09 -3.18
CA GLY A 184 5.68 17.33 -2.84
C GLY A 184 4.77 18.36 -2.14
N GLY A 185 5.21 18.84 -0.98
CA GLY A 185 4.57 19.96 -0.28
C GLY A 185 3.54 19.62 0.80
N VAL A 186 3.21 18.34 1.05
CA VAL A 186 2.26 17.96 2.10
C VAL A 186 2.67 18.53 3.46
N ARG A 187 1.78 19.30 4.09
CA ARG A 187 2.02 19.98 5.38
C ARG A 187 1.20 19.42 6.53
N SER A 188 0.12 18.72 6.24
CA SER A 188 -0.77 18.11 7.23
C SER A 188 -1.57 16.98 6.61
N SER A 189 -2.22 16.17 7.45
CA SER A 189 -3.16 15.13 7.01
C SER A 189 -4.37 15.72 6.27
N GLU A 190 -4.78 16.96 6.56
CA GLU A 190 -5.87 17.65 5.85
C GLU A 190 -5.57 17.83 4.35
N ASP A 191 -4.31 18.03 3.96
CA ASP A 191 -3.94 18.09 2.53
C ASP A 191 -4.31 16.79 1.80
N ILE A 192 -4.20 15.64 2.48
CA ILE A 192 -4.57 14.33 1.94
C ILE A 192 -6.09 14.24 1.76
N ALA A 193 -6.85 14.72 2.75
CA ALA A 193 -8.31 14.76 2.68
C ALA A 193 -8.80 15.69 1.55
N LEU A 194 -8.15 16.84 1.36
CA LEU A 194 -8.44 17.78 0.28
C LEU A 194 -8.13 17.18 -1.10
N ALA A 195 -6.99 16.52 -1.26
CA ALA A 195 -6.63 15.84 -2.51
C ALA A 195 -7.59 14.70 -2.84
N ASP A 196 -7.96 13.86 -1.85
CA ASP A 196 -8.92 12.77 -2.06
C ASP A 196 -10.28 13.29 -2.53
N ARG A 197 -10.77 14.40 -1.94
CA ARG A 197 -11.98 15.11 -2.39
C ARG A 197 -11.88 15.63 -3.82
N ALA A 198 -10.69 15.99 -4.28
CA ALA A 198 -10.44 16.44 -5.63
C ALA A 198 -10.25 15.26 -6.62
N GLY A 199 -10.26 14.00 -6.15
CA GLY A 199 -10.06 12.82 -6.98
C GLY A 199 -8.59 12.41 -7.15
N ALA A 200 -7.70 12.86 -6.27
CA ALA A 200 -6.27 12.54 -6.30
C ALA A 200 -5.80 11.77 -5.06
N ASP A 201 -4.85 10.87 -5.27
CA ASP A 201 -4.02 10.30 -4.22
C ASP A 201 -2.83 11.21 -3.90
N VAL A 202 -2.20 11.02 -2.74
CA VAL A 202 -1.04 11.79 -2.31
C VAL A 202 0.08 10.87 -1.90
N GLN A 203 1.24 10.98 -2.56
CA GLN A 203 2.45 10.30 -2.13
C GLN A 203 3.13 11.08 -1.00
N VAL A 204 3.38 10.43 0.13
CA VAL A 204 3.87 11.08 1.35
C VAL A 204 5.16 10.41 1.83
N GLY A 205 6.26 11.15 1.77
CA GLY A 205 7.55 10.81 2.40
C GLY A 205 7.80 11.71 3.62
N MET A 206 8.51 12.81 3.41
CA MET A 206 9.08 13.72 4.42
C MET A 206 8.18 14.01 5.63
N ALA A 207 6.88 14.28 5.41
CA ALA A 207 5.94 14.59 6.50
C ALA A 207 5.77 13.44 7.51
N LEU A 208 5.78 12.17 7.04
CA LEU A 208 5.74 10.99 7.91
C LEU A 208 7.04 10.80 8.68
N TYR A 209 8.19 11.02 8.03
CA TYR A 209 9.51 10.85 8.68
C TYR A 209 9.80 11.95 9.71
N ARG A 210 9.35 13.19 9.46
CA ARG A 210 9.43 14.29 10.44
C ARG A 210 8.37 14.20 11.54
N GLY A 211 7.41 13.28 11.45
CA GLY A 211 6.33 13.14 12.42
C GLY A 211 5.37 14.34 12.46
N VAL A 212 5.15 15.00 11.31
CA VAL A 212 4.18 16.11 11.20
C VAL A 212 2.76 15.61 11.50
N PHE A 213 2.47 14.39 11.05
CA PHE A 213 1.35 13.57 11.44
C PHE A 213 1.81 12.11 11.38
N ASP A 214 1.13 11.24 12.10
CA ASP A 214 1.44 9.82 12.06
C ASP A 214 0.74 9.07 10.90
N LEU A 215 1.15 7.82 10.72
CA LEU A 215 0.65 6.98 9.64
C LEU A 215 -0.88 6.75 9.71
N ALA A 216 -1.45 6.66 10.91
CA ALA A 216 -2.89 6.47 11.10
C ALA A 216 -3.66 7.74 10.74
N GLU A 217 -3.14 8.91 11.14
CA GLU A 217 -3.74 10.21 10.80
C GLU A 217 -3.77 10.43 9.29
N GLY A 218 -2.68 10.15 8.59
CA GLY A 218 -2.63 10.29 7.14
C GLY A 218 -3.57 9.31 6.41
N PHE A 219 -3.69 8.09 6.92
CA PHE A 219 -4.60 7.08 6.37
C PHE A 219 -6.07 7.41 6.60
N CYS A 220 -6.41 7.88 7.80
CA CYS A 220 -7.78 8.16 8.19
C CYS A 220 -8.28 9.54 7.73
N ALA A 221 -7.39 10.44 7.30
CA ALA A 221 -7.74 11.78 6.86
C ALA A 221 -8.90 11.87 5.85
N PRO A 222 -8.97 11.03 4.79
CA PRO A 222 -10.08 11.08 3.84
C PRO A 222 -11.36 10.38 4.33
N LEU A 223 -11.31 9.65 5.46
CA LEU A 223 -12.45 8.89 5.96
C LEU A 223 -13.55 9.80 6.49
N ARG A 224 -14.79 9.35 6.31
CA ARG A 224 -16.02 10.03 6.71
C ARG A 224 -16.86 9.08 7.54
N SER A 225 -17.63 9.61 8.47
CA SER A 225 -18.60 8.84 9.21
C SER A 225 -19.93 9.58 9.16
N ASP A 226 -20.99 8.86 8.81
CA ASP A 226 -22.37 9.31 8.91
C ASP A 226 -22.93 9.17 10.33
N ARG A 227 -22.13 8.59 11.25
CA ARG A 227 -22.53 8.32 12.63
C ARG A 227 -22.24 9.51 13.53
N ALA A 228 -23.16 9.76 14.47
CA ALA A 228 -22.99 10.79 15.48
C ALA A 228 -21.81 10.56 16.45
N ASP A 229 -21.35 9.31 16.57
CA ASP A 229 -20.17 8.95 17.38
C ASP A 229 -18.85 9.05 16.60
N GLY A 230 -18.89 9.37 15.29
CA GLY A 230 -17.72 9.51 14.44
C GLY A 230 -16.97 8.21 14.15
N LEU A 231 -17.50 7.04 14.56
CA LEU A 231 -16.85 5.76 14.33
C LEU A 231 -17.05 5.28 12.89
N TRP A 232 -16.09 4.53 12.37
CA TRP A 232 -16.21 3.88 11.06
C TRP A 232 -16.66 2.42 11.23
N PRO A 233 -17.71 1.95 10.55
CA PRO A 233 -17.96 0.52 10.42
C PRO A 233 -16.73 -0.17 9.83
N THR A 234 -16.37 -1.31 10.39
CA THR A 234 -15.14 -2.02 10.04
C THR A 234 -15.41 -3.50 9.86
N ILE A 235 -15.23 -3.99 8.64
CA ILE A 235 -15.35 -5.41 8.30
C ILE A 235 -14.03 -6.09 8.61
N VAL A 236 -14.05 -7.15 9.41
CA VAL A 236 -12.87 -7.97 9.69
C VAL A 236 -12.95 -9.24 8.85
N CYS A 237 -11.92 -9.55 8.07
CA CYS A 237 -11.88 -10.75 7.24
C CYS A 237 -10.52 -11.45 7.28
N THR A 238 -10.50 -12.69 6.83
CA THR A 238 -9.27 -13.46 6.59
C THR A 238 -8.53 -12.98 5.34
N GLU A 239 -7.33 -13.53 5.11
CA GLU A 239 -6.54 -13.30 3.89
C GLU A 239 -7.25 -13.79 2.61
N HIS A 240 -8.19 -14.74 2.70
CA HIS A 240 -8.99 -15.21 1.57
C HIS A 240 -10.35 -14.49 1.44
N GLY A 241 -10.61 -13.48 2.29
CA GLY A 241 -11.80 -12.65 2.21
C GLY A 241 -13.02 -13.20 2.95
N GLN A 242 -12.90 -14.31 3.69
CA GLN A 242 -13.98 -14.76 4.57
C GLN A 242 -14.22 -13.73 5.66
N VAL A 243 -15.44 -13.23 5.73
CA VAL A 243 -15.83 -12.26 6.75
C VAL A 243 -15.89 -12.96 8.10
N LEU A 244 -15.15 -12.42 9.06
CA LEU A 244 -15.10 -12.86 10.45
C LEU A 244 -16.13 -12.11 11.31
N GLY A 245 -16.33 -10.82 11.07
CA GLY A 245 -17.28 -10.03 11.84
C GLY A 245 -17.29 -8.55 11.48
N LEU A 246 -18.24 -7.82 12.07
CA LEU A 246 -18.33 -6.37 12.02
C LEU A 246 -17.89 -5.78 13.36
N VAL A 247 -16.96 -4.83 13.32
CA VAL A 247 -16.51 -4.02 14.45
C VAL A 247 -16.61 -2.53 14.08
N TYR A 248 -16.21 -1.66 14.99
CA TYR A 248 -16.16 -0.22 14.75
C TYR A 248 -14.75 0.26 15.05
N SER A 249 -14.26 1.20 14.25
CA SER A 249 -12.93 1.79 14.44
C SER A 249 -13.03 3.29 14.63
N SER A 250 -12.19 3.82 15.51
CA SER A 250 -11.83 5.23 15.60
C SER A 250 -10.38 5.42 15.15
N LEU A 251 -9.95 6.67 14.98
CA LEU A 251 -8.55 7.00 14.68
C LEU A 251 -7.60 6.37 15.71
N GLU A 252 -7.94 6.42 17.00
CA GLU A 252 -7.15 5.84 18.08
C GLU A 252 -7.03 4.32 17.97
N SER A 253 -8.11 3.64 17.56
CA SER A 253 -8.06 2.18 17.36
C SER A 253 -7.20 1.78 16.17
N VAL A 254 -7.25 2.54 15.06
CA VAL A 254 -6.40 2.31 13.88
C VAL A 254 -4.93 2.56 14.25
N ARG A 255 -4.64 3.64 14.98
CA ARG A 255 -3.30 3.95 15.50
C ARG A 255 -2.77 2.81 16.35
N ALA A 256 -3.53 2.38 17.36
CA ALA A 256 -3.12 1.29 18.25
C ALA A 256 -2.91 -0.04 17.49
N ALA A 257 -3.73 -0.33 16.49
CA ALA A 257 -3.58 -1.53 15.65
C ALA A 257 -2.32 -1.47 14.77
N LEU A 258 -1.99 -0.30 14.21
CA LEU A 258 -0.77 -0.13 13.40
C LEU A 258 0.51 -0.22 14.22
N GLU A 259 0.48 0.27 15.47
CA GLU A 259 1.61 0.21 16.42
C GLU A 259 1.84 -1.21 16.94
N SER A 260 0.78 -1.87 17.43
CA SER A 260 0.87 -3.22 18.00
C SER A 260 0.96 -4.32 16.94
N GLY A 261 0.46 -4.07 15.74
CA GLY A 261 0.21 -5.10 14.73
C GLY A 261 -0.94 -6.04 15.08
N LYS A 262 -1.74 -5.72 16.12
CA LYS A 262 -2.85 -6.56 16.61
C LYS A 262 -4.20 -5.98 16.20
N GLY A 263 -5.23 -6.84 16.19
CA GLY A 263 -6.62 -6.42 15.97
C GLY A 263 -7.14 -5.57 17.12
N VAL A 264 -7.01 -4.24 17.01
CA VAL A 264 -7.52 -3.27 17.97
C VAL A 264 -8.67 -2.48 17.36
N TYR A 265 -9.80 -2.41 18.07
CA TYR A 265 -11.04 -1.79 17.61
C TYR A 265 -11.66 -0.92 18.70
N TYR A 266 -12.68 -0.14 18.37
CA TYR A 266 -13.47 0.61 19.34
C TYR A 266 -14.72 -0.18 19.77
N SER A 267 -14.81 -0.49 21.06
CA SER A 267 -15.99 -1.15 21.63
C SER A 267 -17.05 -0.13 22.01
N ARG A 268 -18.16 -0.08 21.29
CA ARG A 268 -19.29 0.84 21.57
C ARG A 268 -19.94 0.61 22.93
N SER A 269 -20.01 -0.65 23.38
CA SER A 269 -20.61 -1.00 24.68
C SER A 269 -19.70 -0.66 25.85
N ARG A 270 -18.38 -0.84 25.70
CA ARG A 270 -17.38 -0.50 26.73
C ARG A 270 -16.92 0.95 26.65
N ARG A 271 -17.21 1.63 25.53
CA ARG A 271 -16.77 3.00 25.21
C ARG A 271 -15.26 3.16 25.35
N SER A 272 -14.51 2.18 24.88
CA SER A 272 -13.05 2.10 25.00
C SER A 272 -12.44 1.27 23.88
N LEU A 273 -11.11 1.38 23.74
CA LEU A 273 -10.34 0.51 22.86
C LEU A 273 -10.43 -0.95 23.33
N TRP A 274 -10.50 -1.85 22.37
CA TRP A 274 -10.61 -3.28 22.57
C TRP A 274 -9.64 -4.01 21.66
N GLU A 275 -8.64 -4.64 22.26
CA GLU A 275 -7.77 -5.60 21.58
C GLU A 275 -8.42 -6.99 21.58
N LYS A 276 -8.63 -7.53 20.37
CA LYS A 276 -9.24 -8.84 20.19
C LYS A 276 -8.34 -9.94 20.73
N GLY A 277 -8.89 -10.75 21.64
CA GLY A 277 -8.22 -11.93 22.17
C GLY A 277 -7.24 -11.66 23.32
N ALA A 278 -7.05 -10.40 23.75
CA ALA A 278 -6.13 -10.06 24.85
C ALA A 278 -6.42 -10.84 26.16
N THR A 279 -7.68 -11.18 26.40
CA THR A 279 -8.10 -11.99 27.56
C THR A 279 -8.46 -13.44 27.22
N SER A 280 -8.94 -13.71 26.01
CA SER A 280 -9.44 -15.05 25.64
C SER A 280 -8.41 -15.93 24.92
N GLY A 281 -7.29 -15.37 24.47
CA GLY A 281 -6.30 -16.04 23.62
C GLY A 281 -6.67 -16.09 22.13
N ASP A 282 -7.88 -15.65 21.76
CA ASP A 282 -8.35 -15.66 20.36
C ASP A 282 -7.85 -14.40 19.61
N THR A 283 -6.54 -14.25 19.50
CA THR A 283 -5.84 -13.04 19.04
C THR A 283 -5.89 -12.85 17.53
N GLN A 284 -5.58 -11.63 17.09
CA GLN A 284 -5.51 -11.27 15.67
C GLN A 284 -4.20 -10.55 15.37
N ASP A 285 -3.53 -10.97 14.30
CA ASP A 285 -2.45 -10.21 13.67
C ASP A 285 -2.99 -9.47 12.45
N VAL A 286 -2.80 -8.16 12.41
CA VAL A 286 -3.26 -7.32 11.30
C VAL A 286 -2.30 -7.49 10.12
N VAL A 287 -2.89 -7.89 8.99
CA VAL A 287 -2.20 -8.00 7.71
C VAL A 287 -2.33 -6.68 6.94
N ARG A 288 -3.55 -6.15 6.79
CA ARG A 288 -3.81 -4.95 6.01
C ARG A 288 -5.13 -4.26 6.39
N PHE A 289 -5.17 -2.94 6.25
CA PHE A 289 -6.36 -2.10 6.21
C PHE A 289 -6.65 -1.69 4.77
N ASP A 290 -7.92 -1.75 4.39
CA ASP A 290 -8.45 -1.20 3.16
C ASP A 290 -9.58 -0.22 3.51
N VAL A 291 -9.84 0.71 2.58
CA VAL A 291 -10.97 1.65 2.62
C VAL A 291 -11.88 1.35 1.44
N ASP A 292 -13.19 1.52 1.61
CA ASP A 292 -14.13 1.46 0.50
C ASP A 292 -14.03 2.67 -0.45
N CYS A 293 -14.92 2.70 -1.45
CA CYS A 293 -14.83 3.66 -2.55
C CYS A 293 -15.35 5.05 -2.20
N ASP A 294 -16.24 5.18 -1.22
CA ASP A 294 -16.84 6.43 -0.74
C ASP A 294 -16.30 6.88 0.64
N ARG A 295 -15.35 6.12 1.19
CA ARG A 295 -14.55 6.46 2.37
C ARG A 295 -15.34 6.42 3.68
N ASP A 296 -16.39 5.61 3.77
CA ASP A 296 -17.20 5.53 4.98
C ASP A 296 -17.06 4.23 5.78
N ALA A 297 -16.43 3.20 5.20
CA ALA A 297 -16.11 1.96 5.88
C ALA A 297 -14.66 1.50 5.70
N LEU A 298 -14.21 0.71 6.67
CA LEU A 298 -12.92 0.04 6.65
C LEU A 298 -13.08 -1.47 6.46
N ARG A 299 -12.08 -2.09 5.83
CA ARG A 299 -11.86 -3.54 5.90
C ARG A 299 -10.51 -3.82 6.52
N VAL A 300 -10.45 -4.73 7.48
CA VAL A 300 -9.22 -5.20 8.11
C VAL A 300 -9.03 -6.68 7.81
N VAL A 301 -7.96 -6.98 7.07
CA VAL A 301 -7.49 -8.32 6.82
C VAL A 301 -6.61 -8.76 7.98
N VAL A 302 -6.95 -9.89 8.60
CA VAL A 302 -6.26 -10.41 9.78
C VAL A 302 -5.90 -11.89 9.63
N ARG A 303 -4.85 -12.31 10.33
CA ARG A 303 -4.62 -13.71 10.68
C ARG A 303 -5.23 -13.95 12.06
N GLN A 304 -6.27 -14.77 12.09
CA GLN A 304 -6.97 -15.13 13.32
C GLN A 304 -6.29 -16.35 13.97
N ALA A 305 -5.96 -16.24 15.26
CA ALA A 305 -5.49 -17.34 16.08
C ALA A 305 -6.56 -17.76 17.11
N GLY A 306 -6.36 -18.94 17.71
CA GLY A 306 -7.26 -19.50 18.71
C GLY A 306 -8.54 -20.11 18.11
N ARG A 307 -9.61 -20.08 18.89
CA ARG A 307 -10.87 -20.78 18.56
C ARG A 307 -11.62 -20.08 17.44
N GLY A 308 -11.63 -18.75 17.43
CA GLY A 308 -12.34 -17.98 16.40
C GLY A 308 -12.55 -16.50 16.73
N PHE A 309 -13.34 -15.84 15.89
CA PHE A 309 -13.68 -14.43 16.08
C PHE A 309 -14.76 -14.21 17.14
N CYS A 310 -15.79 -15.05 17.18
CA CYS A 310 -16.99 -14.75 17.96
C CYS A 310 -16.83 -15.06 19.45
N HIS A 311 -17.47 -14.26 20.30
CA HIS A 311 -17.54 -14.50 21.74
C HIS A 311 -18.36 -15.76 22.11
N THR A 312 -19.15 -16.29 21.18
CA THR A 312 -19.88 -17.56 21.34
C THR A 312 -19.02 -18.80 21.01
N GLY A 313 -17.74 -18.61 20.64
CA GLY A 313 -16.83 -19.70 20.32
C GLY A 313 -16.87 -20.17 18.85
N THR A 314 -17.63 -19.49 17.98
CA THR A 314 -17.66 -19.77 16.53
C THR A 314 -16.51 -19.08 15.80
N LYS A 315 -16.12 -19.65 14.65
CA LYS A 315 -15.04 -19.11 13.79
C LYS A 315 -15.33 -17.69 13.32
N THR A 316 -16.58 -17.41 12.96
CA THR A 316 -17.07 -16.08 12.55
C THR A 316 -18.28 -15.66 13.39
N CYS A 317 -18.65 -14.37 13.37
CA CYS A 317 -19.92 -13.88 13.87
C CYS A 317 -21.14 -14.34 13.05
N PHE A 318 -20.91 -14.93 11.87
CA PHE A 318 -21.95 -15.30 10.91
C PHE A 318 -22.10 -16.82 10.77
N GLY A 319 -21.53 -17.59 11.69
CA GLY A 319 -21.56 -19.04 11.71
C GLY A 319 -20.22 -19.69 11.41
N ASP A 320 -20.28 -20.89 10.84
CA ASP A 320 -19.12 -21.71 10.51
C ASP A 320 -18.41 -21.26 9.24
N LEU A 321 -17.16 -21.70 9.08
CA LEU A 321 -16.42 -21.51 7.83
C LEU A 321 -17.11 -22.28 6.69
N SER A 322 -16.93 -21.79 5.47
CA SER A 322 -17.41 -22.47 4.26
C SER A 322 -16.34 -22.48 3.16
N GLY A 323 -16.57 -23.24 2.09
CA GLY A 323 -15.68 -23.27 0.92
C GLY A 323 -14.26 -23.76 1.22
N ILE A 324 -13.28 -23.13 0.58
CA ILE A 324 -11.86 -23.52 0.67
C ILE A 324 -11.33 -23.42 2.10
N GLU A 325 -11.75 -22.42 2.87
CA GLU A 325 -11.27 -22.26 4.25
C GLU A 325 -11.82 -23.34 5.19
N ALA A 326 -13.07 -23.78 4.99
CA ALA A 326 -13.61 -24.92 5.72
C ALA A 326 -12.84 -26.21 5.41
N LEU A 327 -12.49 -26.40 4.12
CA LEU A 327 -11.66 -27.52 3.68
C LEU A 327 -10.26 -27.44 4.29
N GLU A 328 -9.62 -26.27 4.25
CA GLU A 328 -8.30 -26.04 4.84
C GLU A 328 -8.30 -26.34 6.35
N ALA A 329 -9.29 -25.80 7.08
CA ALA A 329 -9.44 -26.07 8.50
C ALA A 329 -9.62 -27.56 8.79
N THR A 330 -10.37 -28.27 7.94
CA THR A 330 -10.56 -29.73 8.05
C THR A 330 -9.25 -30.47 7.81
N VAL A 331 -8.48 -30.10 6.78
CA VAL A 331 -7.18 -30.71 6.46
C VAL A 331 -6.18 -30.47 7.59
N ARG A 332 -6.14 -29.25 8.14
CA ARG A 332 -5.26 -28.90 9.26
C ARG A 332 -5.62 -29.66 10.53
N GLY A 333 -6.89 -29.73 10.89
CA GLY A 333 -7.33 -30.55 12.03
C GLY A 333 -6.98 -32.02 11.84
N ARG A 334 -7.16 -32.56 10.62
CA ARG A 334 -6.73 -33.93 10.30
C ARG A 334 -5.23 -34.15 10.35
N LEU A 335 -4.40 -33.12 10.14
CA LEU A 335 -2.95 -33.21 10.28
C LEU A 335 -2.55 -33.30 11.75
N GLU A 336 -3.19 -32.48 12.60
CA GLU A 336 -2.95 -32.45 14.05
C GLU A 336 -3.42 -33.74 14.72
N ASP A 337 -4.59 -34.24 14.33
CA ASP A 337 -5.23 -35.43 14.90
C ASP A 337 -4.94 -36.73 14.12
N ALA A 338 -4.04 -36.70 13.13
CA ALA A 338 -3.80 -37.84 12.25
C ALA A 338 -3.34 -39.07 13.06
N PRO A 339 -4.09 -40.19 13.08
CA PRO A 339 -3.64 -41.39 13.76
C PRO A 339 -2.29 -41.84 13.20
N GLU A 340 -1.40 -42.29 14.08
CA GLU A 340 -0.08 -42.78 13.70
C GLU A 340 -0.24 -43.95 12.70
N GLY A 341 0.41 -43.83 11.53
CA GLY A 341 0.29 -44.82 10.44
C GLY A 341 -0.91 -44.63 9.50
N SER A 342 -1.77 -43.64 9.70
CA SER A 342 -2.87 -43.33 8.76
C SER A 342 -2.35 -42.87 7.38
N TYR A 343 -3.13 -43.12 6.33
CA TYR A 343 -2.80 -42.67 4.97
C TYR A 343 -2.65 -41.15 4.91
N THR A 344 -3.48 -40.39 5.63
CA THR A 344 -3.38 -38.92 5.75
C THR A 344 -2.05 -38.49 6.38
N ALA A 345 -1.64 -39.12 7.49
CA ALA A 345 -0.35 -38.83 8.11
C ALA A 345 0.82 -39.15 7.17
N ARG A 346 0.75 -40.27 6.43
CA ARG A 346 1.78 -40.65 5.46
C ARG A 346 1.83 -39.69 4.28
N LEU A 347 0.68 -39.36 3.68
CA LEU A 347 0.57 -38.44 2.56
C LEU A 347 1.13 -37.05 2.91
N LEU A 348 0.87 -36.56 4.12
CA LEU A 348 1.30 -35.22 4.53
C LEU A 348 2.76 -35.17 5.05
N ARG A 349 3.35 -36.30 5.43
CA ARG A 349 4.76 -36.40 5.88
C ARG A 349 5.74 -36.80 4.78
N ASP A 350 5.25 -37.34 3.67
CA ASP A 350 6.05 -37.77 2.52
C ASP A 350 5.88 -36.77 1.35
N PRO A 351 6.88 -35.90 1.11
CA PRO A 351 6.81 -34.89 0.05
C PRO A 351 6.70 -35.48 -1.36
N GLU A 352 7.24 -36.67 -1.60
CA GLU A 352 7.17 -37.33 -2.91
C GLU A 352 5.77 -37.87 -3.18
N LEU A 353 5.18 -38.52 -2.18
CA LEU A 353 3.81 -39.03 -2.27
C LEU A 353 2.80 -37.88 -2.42
N LEU A 354 2.97 -36.79 -1.66
CA LEU A 354 2.14 -35.59 -1.79
C LEU A 354 2.23 -35.00 -3.19
N ARG A 355 3.45 -34.84 -3.70
CA ARG A 355 3.70 -34.30 -5.05
C ARG A 355 3.09 -35.19 -6.12
N ALA A 356 3.28 -36.51 -6.04
CA ALA A 356 2.69 -37.45 -6.98
C ALA A 356 1.16 -37.34 -7.02
N LYS A 357 0.51 -37.20 -5.86
CA LYS A 357 -0.95 -37.02 -5.77
C LYS A 357 -1.43 -35.68 -6.29
N LEU A 358 -0.69 -34.60 -6.05
CA LEU A 358 -1.01 -33.28 -6.61
C LEU A 358 -0.90 -33.26 -8.14
N HIS A 359 0.02 -34.04 -8.73
CA HIS A 359 0.15 -34.16 -10.19
C HIS A 359 -0.86 -35.10 -10.85
N GLU A 360 -1.52 -35.98 -10.09
CA GLU A 360 -2.51 -36.92 -10.65
C GLU A 360 -3.84 -36.23 -10.98
N GLU A 361 -4.08 -35.04 -10.41
CA GLU A 361 -5.33 -34.26 -10.49
C GLU A 361 -5.22 -33.02 -11.40
N VAL A 362 -4.10 -32.85 -12.13
CA VAL A 362 -3.83 -31.75 -13.08
C VAL A 362 -3.56 -32.33 -14.45
#